data_AF-A0A2U1ZXL5-F1
#
_entry.id   AF-A0A2U1ZXL5-F1
#
_cell.length_a   1.000
_cell.length_b   1.000
_cell.length_c   1.000
_cell.angle_alpha   90.00
_cell.angle_beta   90.00
_cell.angle_gamma   90.00
#
_symmetry.space_group_name_H-M   'P 1'
#
loop_
_entity.id
_entity.type
_entity.pdbx_description
1 polymer ?
#
loop_
_entity_poly.entity_id
_entity_poly.type
_entity_poly.pdbx_seq_one_letter_code
_entity_poly.pdbx_strand_id
1 'polypeptide(L)'
;MRTRRTLLRPAGVCLVLALAACGAPGASEPGTSEPSASEPAVDANGLLTIDGSVALTCGGGTAEDAFPASALDGQLQPSDPAGLEAALDALAAEAGMDAPPALQGTPASDAAWFVLRETADTALVAVGDWGPDGPRGPEDMSLGLERVDGGWKATGWGGCRLMPALAEPWTFWTALGAPETSPDDVELALQVVERSCTGGREPDEYLHEPVVVETDEAVTIYWTSGYFVNDPPADDDDLAWTCPGNPSVTRTVTLGGPLGDRTVLDGSVWPAEDVRDREVDPSHF
;
A
#
# COMPACT_ATOMS: atom_id res chain seq x y z
N MET A 1 -35.21 -26.82 -22.47
CA MET A 1 -36.41 -27.12 -21.66
C MET A 1 -36.40 -26.20 -20.44
N ARG A 2 -37.28 -25.20 -20.43
CA ARG A 2 -37.38 -24.17 -19.38
C ARG A 2 -38.45 -24.60 -18.37
N THR A 3 -38.06 -24.85 -17.13
CA THR A 3 -38.99 -25.20 -16.05
C THR A 3 -39.30 -23.93 -15.25
N ARG A 4 -40.48 -23.35 -15.50
CA ARG A 4 -41.04 -22.23 -14.72
C ARG A 4 -41.36 -22.72 -13.31
N ARG A 5 -40.82 -22.08 -12.28
CA ARG A 5 -41.32 -22.16 -10.91
C ARG A 5 -41.98 -20.83 -10.56
N THR A 6 -43.30 -20.87 -10.51
CA THR A 6 -44.17 -19.88 -9.87
C THR A 6 -44.40 -20.32 -8.42
N LEU A 7 -44.92 -19.40 -7.60
CA LEU A 7 -45.40 -19.52 -6.20
C LEU A 7 -44.38 -18.99 -5.18
N LEU A 8 -44.72 -18.23 -4.14
CA LEU A 8 -45.98 -17.73 -3.58
C LEU A 8 -45.58 -16.59 -2.62
N ARG A 9 -46.17 -15.40 -2.72
CA ARG A 9 -45.96 -14.30 -1.75
C ARG A 9 -46.98 -14.43 -0.60
N PRO A 10 -46.57 -14.56 0.67
CA PRO A 10 -47.45 -14.29 1.80
C PRO A 10 -47.43 -12.79 2.12
N ALA A 11 -48.61 -12.17 2.10
CA ALA A 11 -48.86 -10.86 2.68
C ALA A 11 -49.00 -11.03 4.20
N GLY A 12 -48.01 -10.57 4.95
CA GLY A 12 -48.02 -10.49 6.41
C GLY A 12 -48.49 -9.11 6.86
N VAL A 13 -49.59 -9.10 7.62
CA VAL A 13 -50.30 -7.93 8.15
C VAL A 13 -49.95 -7.75 9.63
N CYS A 14 -49.82 -6.49 10.04
CA CYS A 14 -49.93 -5.92 11.41
C CYS A 14 -48.93 -6.35 12.49
N LEU A 15 -48.32 -5.35 13.15
CA LEU A 15 -48.88 -4.76 14.39
C LEU A 15 -47.97 -3.58 14.83
N VAL A 16 -48.50 -2.35 14.80
CA VAL A 16 -47.83 -1.17 15.36
C VAL A 16 -48.26 -1.06 16.82
N LEU A 17 -47.37 -1.39 17.75
CA LEU A 17 -47.51 -1.14 19.18
C LEU A 17 -46.84 0.20 19.51
N ALA A 18 -47.65 1.23 19.75
CA ALA A 18 -47.20 2.50 20.31
C ALA A 18 -47.03 2.36 21.83
N LEU A 19 -45.80 2.12 22.29
CA LEU A 19 -45.43 2.21 23.71
C LEU A 19 -44.95 3.64 23.99
N ALA A 20 -45.79 4.38 24.72
CA ALA A 20 -45.41 5.64 25.34
C ALA A 20 -44.53 5.35 26.56
N ALA A 21 -43.23 5.63 26.45
CA ALA A 21 -42.30 5.58 27.58
C ALA A 21 -42.06 6.99 28.12
N CYS A 22 -42.41 7.18 29.39
CA CYS A 22 -42.09 8.37 30.17
C CYS A 22 -40.58 8.52 30.32
N GLY A 23 -40.08 9.73 30.06
CA GLY A 23 -38.67 10.09 30.14
C GLY A 23 -38.07 9.95 31.53
N ALA A 24 -36.91 9.30 31.58
CA ALA A 24 -35.92 9.48 32.62
C ALA A 24 -34.87 10.50 32.13
N PRO A 25 -34.33 11.37 33.01
CA PRO A 25 -33.24 12.28 32.66
C PRO A 25 -32.01 11.46 32.29
N GLY A 26 -31.66 11.50 31.00
CA GLY A 26 -30.53 10.77 30.44
C GLY A 26 -29.23 11.21 31.10
N ALA A 27 -28.62 10.29 31.85
CA ALA A 27 -27.19 10.35 32.12
C ALA A 27 -26.50 10.26 30.76
N SER A 28 -25.78 11.31 30.36
CA SER A 28 -24.88 11.26 29.22
C SER A 28 -23.89 10.14 29.49
N GLU A 29 -24.03 9.02 28.79
CA GLU A 29 -23.00 7.99 28.78
C GLU A 29 -21.70 8.69 28.32
N PRO A 30 -20.58 8.50 29.04
CA PRO A 30 -19.31 9.04 28.61
C PRO A 30 -19.04 8.46 27.22
N GLY A 31 -19.16 9.30 26.20
CA GLY A 31 -18.96 8.91 24.82
C GLY A 31 -17.55 8.37 24.69
N THR A 32 -17.43 7.05 24.60
CA THR A 32 -16.22 6.39 24.11
C THR A 32 -16.00 6.98 22.73
N SER A 33 -15.06 7.90 22.65
CA SER A 33 -14.63 8.46 21.36
C SER A 33 -13.96 7.29 20.68
N GLU A 34 -14.65 6.69 19.70
CA GLU A 34 -14.02 5.73 18.79
C GLU A 34 -12.74 6.40 18.28
N PRO A 35 -11.58 5.74 18.37
CA PRO A 35 -10.36 6.26 17.80
C PRO A 35 -10.63 6.42 16.30
N SER A 36 -10.87 7.66 15.87
CA SER A 36 -11.05 7.98 14.48
C SER A 36 -9.70 7.73 13.83
N ALA A 37 -9.60 6.65 13.05
CA ALA A 37 -8.48 6.48 12.14
C ALA A 37 -8.37 7.75 11.31
N SER A 38 -7.21 8.38 11.30
CA SER A 38 -7.00 9.60 10.54
C SER A 38 -7.21 9.30 9.07
N GLU A 39 -8.07 10.08 8.41
CA GLU A 39 -8.29 9.95 6.99
C GLU A 39 -6.99 10.25 6.22
N PRO A 40 -6.67 9.48 5.17
CA PRO A 40 -5.54 9.79 4.32
C PRO A 40 -5.66 11.18 3.69
N ALA A 41 -4.56 11.92 3.63
CA ALA A 41 -4.49 13.26 3.05
C ALA A 41 -3.32 13.37 2.07
N VAL A 42 -3.49 14.15 1.01
CA VAL A 42 -2.41 14.45 0.06
C VAL A 42 -1.63 15.68 0.53
N ASP A 43 -0.32 15.57 0.63
CA ASP A 43 0.56 16.65 1.05
C ASP A 43 0.88 17.64 -0.09
N ALA A 44 1.70 18.66 0.19
CA ALA A 44 2.10 19.66 -0.79
C ALA A 44 2.92 19.09 -1.96
N ASN A 45 3.47 17.89 -1.81
CA ASN A 45 4.25 17.17 -2.82
C ASN A 45 3.40 16.09 -3.53
N GLY A 46 2.08 16.08 -3.33
CA GLY A 46 1.23 15.07 -3.96
C GLY A 46 1.35 13.67 -3.36
N LEU A 47 2.05 13.51 -2.23
CA LEU A 47 2.18 12.22 -1.55
C LEU A 47 1.01 12.01 -0.60
N LEU A 48 0.52 10.78 -0.56
CA LEU A 48 -0.45 10.39 0.44
C LEU A 48 0.22 10.34 1.83
N THR A 49 -0.47 10.83 2.84
CA THR A 49 -0.04 10.89 4.23
C THR A 49 -1.14 10.38 5.15
N ILE A 50 -0.75 9.71 6.23
CA ILE A 50 -1.61 9.26 7.33
C ILE A 50 -0.93 9.72 8.62
N ASP A 51 -1.66 10.39 9.51
CA ASP A 51 -1.11 10.95 10.76
C ASP A 51 0.11 11.86 10.55
N GLY A 52 0.15 12.58 9.42
CA GLY A 52 1.25 13.47 9.05
C GLY A 52 2.55 12.76 8.64
N SER A 53 2.54 11.44 8.54
CA SER A 53 3.64 10.63 7.98
C SER A 53 3.29 10.18 6.56
N VAL A 54 4.30 9.93 5.72
CA VAL A 54 4.10 9.33 4.38
C VAL A 54 3.34 8.02 4.53
N ALA A 55 2.28 7.84 3.76
CA ALA A 55 1.54 6.58 3.71
C ALA A 55 2.30 5.60 2.81
N LEU A 56 2.49 4.37 3.28
CA LEU A 56 3.24 3.30 2.61
C LEU A 56 2.33 2.11 2.31
N THR A 57 2.72 1.31 1.34
CA THR A 57 2.09 0.02 1.01
C THR A 57 3.16 -1.05 0.80
N CYS A 58 2.75 -2.32 0.87
CA CYS A 58 3.56 -3.46 0.43
C CYS A 58 3.19 -3.84 -1.01
N GLY A 59 3.98 -3.40 -2.00
CA GLY A 59 3.84 -3.85 -3.39
C GLY A 59 2.87 -3.04 -4.27
N GLY A 60 2.60 -1.77 -3.95
CA GLY A 60 1.86 -0.86 -4.83
C GLY A 60 0.34 -0.88 -4.65
N GLY A 61 -0.12 -0.93 -3.40
CA GLY A 61 -1.55 -0.84 -3.05
C GLY A 61 -2.12 0.57 -3.19
N THR A 62 -3.42 0.69 -2.91
CA THR A 62 -4.12 1.98 -2.90
C THR A 62 -4.05 2.63 -1.51
N ALA A 63 -4.63 3.83 -1.38
CA ALA A 63 -4.86 4.49 -0.10
C ALA A 63 -5.59 3.60 0.93
N GLU A 64 -6.44 2.67 0.48
CA GLU A 64 -7.17 1.76 1.36
C GLU A 64 -6.24 0.76 2.03
N ASP A 65 -5.15 0.35 1.39
CA ASP A 65 -4.18 -0.62 1.92
C ASP A 65 -3.00 0.02 2.64
N ALA A 66 -2.99 1.36 2.69
CA ALA A 66 -1.86 2.12 3.16
C ALA A 66 -1.76 2.19 4.69
N PHE A 67 -0.54 2.32 5.18
CA PHE A 67 -0.21 2.54 6.58
C PHE A 67 0.77 3.70 6.74
N PRO A 68 0.76 4.45 7.85
CA PRO A 68 1.73 5.51 8.05
C PRO A 68 3.15 4.94 8.20
N ALA A 69 4.16 5.60 7.65
CA ALA A 69 5.56 5.19 7.80
C ALA A 69 5.99 5.06 9.27
N SER A 70 5.40 5.83 10.18
CA SER A 70 5.61 5.71 11.62
C SER A 70 5.19 4.36 12.21
N ALA A 71 4.35 3.58 11.52
CA ALA A 71 4.02 2.22 11.93
C ALA A 71 5.23 1.27 11.88
N LEU A 72 6.26 1.58 11.07
CA LEU A 72 7.51 0.82 11.00
C LEU A 72 8.32 0.85 12.32
N ASP A 73 8.03 1.79 13.21
CA ASP A 73 8.63 1.84 14.56
C ASP A 73 8.04 0.76 15.50
N GLY A 74 7.05 0.00 15.06
CA GLY A 74 6.42 -1.09 15.84
C GLY A 74 5.62 -0.61 17.05
N GLN A 75 5.23 0.67 17.07
CA GLN A 75 4.54 1.27 18.22
C GLN A 75 3.02 1.10 18.17
N LEU A 76 2.46 0.76 17.02
CA LEU A 76 1.02 0.56 16.86
C LEU A 76 0.57 -0.64 17.70
N GLN A 77 -0.26 -0.37 18.71
CA GLN A 77 -0.76 -1.41 19.61
C GLN A 77 -2.00 -2.07 18.99
N PRO A 78 -2.03 -3.41 18.87
CA PRO A 78 -3.20 -4.11 18.36
C PRO A 78 -4.41 -3.94 19.28
N SER A 79 -5.61 -3.91 18.70
CA SER A 79 -6.86 -3.86 19.47
C SER A 79 -7.15 -5.19 20.19
N ASP A 80 -6.70 -6.30 19.61
CA ASP A 80 -6.85 -7.67 20.13
C ASP A 80 -5.53 -8.47 19.96
N PRO A 81 -4.50 -8.19 20.80
CA PRO A 81 -3.20 -8.85 20.70
C PRO A 81 -3.31 -10.38 20.78
N ALA A 82 -4.11 -10.89 21.73
CA ALA A 82 -4.26 -12.33 21.94
C ALA A 82 -4.94 -13.01 20.74
N GLY A 83 -5.93 -12.34 20.11
CA GLY A 83 -6.56 -12.83 18.89
C GLY A 83 -5.59 -12.89 17.70
N LEU A 84 -4.73 -11.88 17.55
CA LEU A 84 -3.69 -11.89 16.50
C LEU A 84 -2.64 -12.98 16.75
N GLU A 85 -2.12 -13.09 17.98
CA GLU A 85 -1.17 -14.16 18.36
C GLU A 85 -1.75 -15.54 18.06
N ALA A 86 -3.01 -15.79 18.44
CA ALA A 86 -3.68 -17.06 18.17
C ALA A 86 -3.81 -17.34 16.66
N ALA A 87 -4.04 -16.30 15.84
CA ALA A 87 -4.11 -16.45 14.39
C ALA A 87 -2.75 -16.72 13.76
N LEU A 88 -1.68 -16.09 14.25
CA LEU A 88 -0.31 -16.34 13.82
C LEU A 88 0.14 -17.77 14.19
N ASP A 89 -0.17 -18.23 15.40
CA ASP A 89 0.08 -19.61 15.83
C ASP A 89 -0.71 -20.62 14.98
N ALA A 90 -1.98 -20.33 14.70
CA ALA A 90 -2.82 -21.17 13.85
C ALA A 90 -2.26 -21.25 12.41
N LEU A 91 -1.83 -20.12 11.85
CA LEU A 91 -1.15 -20.09 10.55
C LEU A 91 0.11 -20.95 10.57
N ALA A 92 0.98 -20.79 11.57
CA ALA A 92 2.23 -21.55 11.67
C ALA A 92 1.97 -23.06 11.75
N ALA A 93 0.92 -23.46 12.49
CA ALA A 93 0.51 -24.86 12.61
C ALA A 93 -0.07 -25.42 11.30
N GLU A 94 -0.84 -24.63 10.55
CA GLU A 94 -1.48 -25.04 9.29
C GLU A 94 -0.48 -25.08 8.12
N ALA A 95 0.33 -24.04 7.95
CA ALA A 95 1.28 -23.91 6.83
C ALA A 95 2.60 -24.67 7.06
N GLY A 96 2.95 -24.97 8.32
CA GLY A 96 4.15 -25.73 8.65
C GLY A 96 5.43 -25.07 8.12
N MET A 97 6.15 -25.76 7.22
CA MET A 97 7.40 -25.24 6.63
C MET A 97 7.19 -24.07 5.65
N ASP A 98 5.94 -23.85 5.19
CA ASP A 98 5.60 -22.75 4.28
C ASP A 98 5.19 -21.47 5.03
N ALA A 99 5.06 -21.53 6.37
CA ALA A 99 4.79 -20.36 7.20
C ALA A 99 5.95 -19.36 7.15
N PRO A 100 5.73 -18.07 7.46
CA PRO A 100 6.81 -17.10 7.61
C PRO A 100 7.93 -17.63 8.53
N PRO A 101 9.21 -17.52 8.14
CA PRO A 101 10.32 -18.13 8.89
C PRO A 101 10.36 -17.78 10.38
N ALA A 102 10.01 -16.54 10.75
CA ALA A 102 9.98 -16.11 12.15
C ALA A 102 8.93 -16.82 13.02
N LEU A 103 7.89 -17.41 12.40
CA LEU A 103 6.83 -18.16 13.09
C LEU A 103 7.09 -19.67 13.10
N GLN A 104 8.09 -20.17 12.37
CA GLN A 104 8.34 -21.60 12.24
C GLN A 104 8.89 -22.19 13.55
N GLY A 105 8.03 -22.89 14.30
CA GLY A 105 8.41 -23.53 15.55
C GLY A 105 8.60 -22.58 16.73
N THR A 106 8.21 -21.31 16.57
CA THR A 106 8.25 -20.27 17.60
C THR A 106 6.82 -19.82 17.86
N PRO A 107 6.32 -19.87 19.12
CA PRO A 107 5.03 -19.30 19.46
C PRO A 107 4.98 -17.81 19.09
N ALA A 108 3.82 -17.33 18.61
CA ALA A 108 3.65 -15.94 18.20
C ALA A 108 4.02 -14.93 19.31
N SER A 109 3.78 -15.28 20.58
CA SER A 109 4.16 -14.46 21.74
C SER A 109 5.67 -14.28 21.94
N ASP A 110 6.49 -15.17 21.37
CA ASP A 110 7.96 -15.12 21.41
C ASP A 110 8.57 -14.68 20.05
N ALA A 111 7.76 -14.65 18.99
CA ALA A 111 8.19 -14.27 17.65
C ALA A 111 8.28 -12.75 17.48
N ALA A 112 9.14 -12.29 16.56
CA ALA A 112 9.21 -10.88 16.19
C ALA A 112 8.07 -10.55 15.21
N TRP A 113 7.11 -9.75 15.67
CA TRP A 113 6.06 -9.18 14.82
C TRP A 113 5.49 -7.89 15.42
N PHE A 114 4.86 -7.06 14.59
CA PHE A 114 4.08 -5.89 15.02
C PHE A 114 3.05 -5.50 13.96
N VAL A 115 2.05 -4.70 14.35
CA VAL A 115 0.98 -4.26 13.46
C VAL A 115 1.44 -3.06 12.63
N LEU A 116 1.28 -3.14 11.30
CA LEU A 116 1.45 -2.01 10.38
C LEU A 116 0.14 -1.24 10.22
N ARG A 117 -0.98 -1.97 10.15
CA ARG A 117 -2.34 -1.44 10.00
C ARG A 117 -3.34 -2.36 10.66
N GLU A 118 -4.36 -1.80 11.29
CA GLU A 118 -5.53 -2.54 11.76
C GLU A 118 -6.80 -1.72 11.52
N THR A 119 -7.82 -2.39 10.98
CA THR A 119 -9.20 -1.89 10.90
C THR A 119 -10.11 -2.81 11.70
N ALA A 120 -11.43 -2.56 11.67
CA ALA A 120 -12.38 -3.48 12.29
C ALA A 120 -12.33 -4.89 11.69
N ASP A 121 -12.03 -5.00 10.39
CA ASP A 121 -12.20 -6.23 9.61
C ASP A 121 -10.87 -6.79 9.06
N THR A 122 -9.81 -5.99 9.00
CA THR A 122 -8.51 -6.36 8.41
C THR A 122 -7.35 -5.96 9.30
N ALA A 123 -6.24 -6.70 9.22
CA ALA A 123 -4.97 -6.30 9.78
C ALA A 123 -3.80 -6.64 8.84
N LEU A 124 -2.78 -5.79 8.82
CA LEU A 124 -1.51 -6.03 8.15
C LEU A 124 -0.42 -6.06 9.22
N VAL A 125 0.34 -7.15 9.26
CA VAL A 125 1.36 -7.42 10.28
C VAL A 125 2.73 -7.54 9.62
N ALA A 126 3.73 -6.87 10.17
CA ALA A 126 5.14 -7.13 9.88
C ALA A 126 5.61 -8.31 10.72
N VAL A 127 6.24 -9.29 10.09
CA VAL A 127 6.77 -10.51 10.72
C VAL A 127 8.26 -10.62 10.39
N GLY A 128 9.12 -10.83 11.39
CA GLY A 128 10.58 -10.87 11.23
C GLY A 128 11.31 -9.65 11.80
N ASP A 129 12.53 -9.40 11.33
CA ASP A 129 13.39 -8.27 11.70
C ASP A 129 13.18 -7.07 10.76
N TRP A 130 12.36 -6.12 11.22
CA TRP A 130 12.11 -4.88 10.48
C TRP A 130 12.83 -3.69 11.12
N GLY A 131 13.08 -2.66 10.33
CA GLY A 131 13.55 -1.35 10.77
C GLY A 131 12.68 -0.21 10.25
N PRO A 132 13.08 1.05 10.53
CA PRO A 132 12.39 2.25 10.02
C PRO A 132 12.37 2.34 8.48
N ASP A 133 13.29 1.61 7.84
CA ASP A 133 13.42 1.53 6.38
C ASP A 133 12.71 0.27 5.80
N GLY A 134 12.06 -0.54 6.64
CA GLY A 134 11.34 -1.75 6.23
C GLY A 134 12.02 -3.09 6.57
N PRO A 135 11.70 -4.17 5.83
CA PRO A 135 12.28 -5.50 6.08
C PRO A 135 13.80 -5.50 5.84
N ARG A 136 14.57 -6.21 6.68
CA ARG A 136 16.04 -6.25 6.58
C ARG A 136 16.57 -7.41 5.77
N GLY A 137 15.76 -8.43 5.54
CA GLY A 137 16.09 -9.63 4.81
C GLY A 137 14.89 -10.23 4.07
N PRO A 138 15.13 -11.19 3.17
CA PRO A 138 14.08 -11.89 2.42
C PRO A 138 13.17 -12.77 3.28
N GLU A 139 13.56 -13.09 4.51
CA GLU A 139 12.77 -13.80 5.51
C GLU A 139 11.74 -12.91 6.23
N ASP A 140 11.87 -11.59 6.10
CA ASP A 140 11.01 -10.61 6.73
C ASP A 140 9.83 -10.32 5.82
N MET A 141 8.62 -10.60 6.32
CA MET A 141 7.43 -10.71 5.52
C MET A 141 6.31 -9.82 6.07
N SER A 142 5.45 -9.35 5.18
CA SER A 142 4.14 -8.83 5.57
C SER A 142 3.10 -9.94 5.52
N LEU A 143 2.15 -9.91 6.45
CA LEU A 143 1.08 -10.90 6.60
C LEU A 143 -0.26 -10.19 6.70
N GLY A 144 -1.18 -10.52 5.80
CA GLY A 144 -2.56 -10.03 5.81
C GLY A 144 -3.50 -10.94 6.60
N LEU A 145 -4.36 -10.33 7.41
CA LEU A 145 -5.37 -10.99 8.24
C LEU A 145 -6.75 -10.37 7.96
N GLU A 146 -7.79 -11.18 8.00
CA GLU A 146 -9.19 -10.77 7.95
C GLU A 146 -9.97 -11.33 9.14
N ARG A 147 -10.99 -10.60 9.60
CA ARG A 147 -11.94 -11.11 10.57
C ARG A 147 -12.92 -12.09 9.94
N VAL A 148 -12.94 -13.31 10.44
CA VAL A 148 -13.87 -14.38 10.05
C VAL A 148 -14.45 -15.03 11.30
N ASP A 149 -15.79 -15.07 11.39
CA ASP A 149 -16.52 -15.66 12.53
C ASP A 149 -16.07 -15.14 13.91
N GLY A 150 -15.63 -13.87 13.96
CA GLY A 150 -15.18 -13.20 15.18
C GLY A 150 -13.70 -13.42 15.55
N GLY A 151 -12.95 -14.21 14.79
CA GLY A 151 -11.50 -14.39 14.95
C GLY A 151 -10.71 -13.83 13.77
N TRP A 152 -9.40 -13.68 13.93
CA TRP A 152 -8.50 -13.33 12.84
C TRP A 152 -8.11 -14.57 12.04
N LYS A 153 -8.04 -14.43 10.71
CA LYS A 153 -7.60 -15.49 9.80
C LYS A 153 -6.63 -14.93 8.76
N ALA A 154 -5.52 -15.62 8.55
CA ALA A 154 -4.55 -15.27 7.52
C ALA A 154 -5.16 -15.40 6.12
N THR A 155 -4.95 -14.37 5.31
CA THR A 155 -5.37 -14.32 3.90
C THR A 155 -4.20 -14.45 2.93
N GLY A 156 -3.00 -14.08 3.36
CA GLY A 156 -1.76 -14.24 2.61
C GLY A 156 -0.55 -13.69 3.35
N TRP A 157 0.64 -14.07 2.90
CA TRP A 157 1.91 -13.51 3.36
C TRP A 157 2.95 -13.53 2.24
N GLY A 158 3.95 -12.67 2.35
CA GLY A 158 5.04 -12.58 1.39
C GLY A 158 5.99 -11.44 1.70
N GLY A 159 7.03 -11.29 0.86
CA GLY A 159 7.93 -10.15 0.96
C GLY A 159 7.19 -8.83 0.76
N CYS A 160 7.60 -7.79 1.49
CA CYS A 160 7.03 -6.46 1.38
C CYS A 160 8.02 -5.54 0.67
N ARG A 161 7.68 -5.10 -0.55
CA ARG A 161 8.37 -3.98 -1.20
C ARG A 161 7.69 -2.69 -0.78
N LEU A 162 8.30 -1.95 0.14
CA LEU A 162 7.74 -0.69 0.61
C LEU A 162 7.77 0.36 -0.50
N MET A 163 6.62 0.99 -0.71
CA MET A 163 6.40 2.02 -1.72
C MET A 163 5.42 3.05 -1.16
N PRO A 164 5.59 4.35 -1.43
CA PRO A 164 4.57 5.34 -1.07
C PRO A 164 3.22 4.98 -1.68
N ALA A 165 2.15 5.17 -0.92
CA ALA A 165 0.80 4.88 -1.36
C ALA A 165 0.36 5.89 -2.43
N LEU A 166 -0.33 5.39 -3.45
CA LEU A 166 -0.92 6.22 -4.49
C LEU A 166 -2.33 6.63 -4.10
N ALA A 167 -2.66 7.91 -4.30
CA ALA A 167 -3.99 8.43 -4.02
C ALA A 167 -5.02 7.98 -5.07
N GLU A 168 -4.59 7.83 -6.32
CA GLU A 168 -5.46 7.51 -7.44
C GLU A 168 -5.39 6.01 -7.78
N PRO A 169 -6.55 5.34 -7.99
CA PRO A 169 -6.56 3.98 -8.50
C PRO A 169 -6.00 3.96 -9.94
N TRP A 170 -5.51 2.80 -10.38
CA TRP A 170 -4.97 2.59 -11.74
C TRP A 170 -3.76 3.46 -12.10
N THR A 171 -3.14 4.06 -11.09
CA THR A 171 -1.84 4.71 -11.19
C THR A 171 -0.79 3.71 -10.70
N PHE A 172 0.39 3.75 -11.31
CA PHE A 172 1.50 2.89 -10.98
C PHE A 172 2.75 3.70 -10.85
N TRP A 173 3.64 3.23 -9.99
CA TRP A 173 4.97 3.79 -9.87
C TRP A 173 5.84 3.40 -11.06
N THR A 174 6.71 4.32 -11.48
CA THR A 174 7.81 4.04 -12.40
C THR A 174 9.11 3.91 -11.62
N ALA A 175 10.08 3.18 -12.17
CA ALA A 175 11.45 3.17 -11.67
C ALA A 175 12.33 4.05 -12.55
N LEU A 176 13.25 4.77 -11.92
CA LEU A 176 14.07 5.79 -12.58
C LEU A 176 15.54 5.37 -12.73
N GLY A 177 16.23 5.88 -13.73
CA GLY A 177 17.68 5.79 -13.83
C GLY A 177 18.25 7.10 -14.34
N ALA A 178 19.33 7.56 -13.73
CA ALA A 178 20.03 8.77 -14.13
C ALA A 178 21.49 8.41 -14.46
N PRO A 179 21.74 7.68 -15.55
CA PRO A 179 23.07 7.16 -15.87
C PRO A 179 24.09 8.26 -16.19
N GLU A 180 23.60 9.45 -16.55
CA GLU A 180 24.42 10.60 -16.90
C GLU A 180 23.92 11.81 -16.11
N THR A 181 24.71 12.26 -15.13
CA THR A 181 24.47 13.49 -14.38
C THR A 181 25.77 14.28 -14.21
N SER A 182 25.64 15.60 -14.17
CA SER A 182 26.72 16.55 -13.94
C SER A 182 26.28 17.58 -12.90
N PRO A 183 27.17 18.09 -12.03
CA PRO A 183 26.85 19.13 -11.07
C PRO A 183 26.29 20.43 -11.69
N ASP A 184 26.61 20.70 -12.96
CA ASP A 184 26.12 21.89 -13.67
C ASP A 184 24.74 21.69 -14.31
N ASP A 185 24.16 20.48 -14.24
CA ASP A 185 22.89 20.16 -14.90
C ASP A 185 21.72 20.92 -14.28
N VAL A 186 20.93 21.56 -15.13
CA VAL A 186 19.60 22.09 -14.80
C VAL A 186 18.49 21.26 -15.47
N GLU A 187 18.88 20.29 -16.30
CA GLU A 187 18.00 19.37 -17.00
C GLU A 187 18.57 17.97 -16.81
N LEU A 188 17.81 17.06 -16.19
CA LEU A 188 18.22 15.68 -15.97
C LEU A 188 17.57 14.78 -17.02
N ALA A 189 18.38 14.04 -17.78
CA ALA A 189 17.89 12.99 -18.66
C ALA A 189 17.72 11.69 -17.86
N LEU A 190 16.47 11.30 -17.63
CA LEU A 190 16.10 10.15 -16.83
C LEU A 190 15.59 9.02 -17.73
N GLN A 191 16.07 7.81 -17.49
CA GLN A 191 15.43 6.59 -17.94
C GLN A 191 14.24 6.29 -17.03
N VAL A 192 13.09 5.99 -17.62
CA VAL A 192 11.84 5.73 -16.92
C VAL A 192 11.29 4.39 -17.41
N VAL A 193 10.98 3.47 -16.49
CA VAL A 193 10.30 2.20 -16.78
C VAL A 193 9.09 2.04 -15.87
N GLU A 194 7.99 1.48 -16.37
CA GLU A 194 6.87 1.10 -15.50
C GLU A 194 7.28 -0.08 -14.59
N ARG A 195 6.90 -0.05 -13.31
CA ARG A 195 7.17 -1.16 -12.37
C ARG A 195 6.07 -2.20 -12.35
N SER A 196 4.88 -1.82 -12.78
CA SER A 196 3.72 -2.71 -12.85
C SER A 196 3.64 -3.35 -14.21
N CYS A 197 2.96 -4.50 -14.28
CA CYS A 197 2.69 -5.13 -15.58
C CYS A 197 1.75 -4.24 -16.40
N THR A 198 2.28 -3.68 -17.50
CA THR A 198 1.53 -2.78 -18.39
C THR A 198 1.37 -3.35 -19.80
N GLY A 199 1.50 -4.67 -19.95
CA GLY A 199 1.39 -5.35 -21.23
C GLY A 199 2.53 -5.05 -22.20
N GLY A 200 3.66 -4.52 -21.73
CA GLY A 200 4.81 -4.17 -22.55
C GLY A 200 4.59 -2.98 -23.48
N ARG A 201 3.62 -2.12 -23.14
CA ARG A 201 3.44 -0.85 -23.84
C ARG A 201 4.61 0.09 -23.57
N GLU A 202 4.89 0.98 -24.50
CA GLU A 202 5.84 2.06 -24.26
C GLU A 202 5.24 3.06 -23.25
N PRO A 203 5.96 3.42 -22.18
CA PRO A 203 5.38 4.21 -21.09
C PRO A 203 5.10 5.67 -21.48
N ASP A 204 5.74 6.16 -22.55
CA ASP A 204 5.83 7.59 -22.91
C ASP A 204 4.51 8.37 -22.89
N GLU A 205 3.46 7.77 -23.47
CA GLU A 205 2.13 8.36 -23.61
C GLU A 205 1.27 8.22 -22.34
N TYR A 206 1.75 7.46 -21.35
CA TYR A 206 1.05 7.09 -20.12
C TYR A 206 1.68 7.68 -18.86
N LEU A 207 2.85 8.31 -19.00
CA LEU A 207 3.50 9.01 -17.90
C LEU A 207 2.70 10.25 -17.50
N HIS A 208 2.50 10.43 -16.20
CA HIS A 208 2.03 11.69 -15.64
C HIS A 208 3.19 12.70 -15.55
N GLU A 209 2.89 13.95 -15.21
CA GLU A 209 3.93 14.92 -14.88
C GLU A 209 4.64 14.50 -13.58
N PRO A 210 5.98 14.46 -13.54
CA PRO A 210 6.68 14.10 -12.32
C PRO A 210 6.52 15.17 -11.24
N VAL A 211 6.46 14.73 -9.98
CA VAL A 211 6.67 15.64 -8.84
C VAL A 211 8.16 15.64 -8.52
N VAL A 212 8.75 16.84 -8.50
CA VAL A 212 10.15 17.06 -8.16
C VAL A 212 10.24 17.82 -6.85
N VAL A 213 10.83 17.18 -5.83
CA VAL A 213 11.09 17.78 -4.52
C VAL A 213 12.58 18.09 -4.41
N GLU A 214 12.92 19.38 -4.45
CA GLU A 214 14.31 19.85 -4.35
C GLU A 214 14.62 20.32 -2.93
N THR A 215 15.73 19.82 -2.39
CA THR A 215 16.33 20.26 -1.12
C THR A 215 17.79 20.64 -1.36
N ASP A 216 18.48 21.11 -0.32
CA ASP A 216 19.91 21.42 -0.38
C ASP A 216 20.78 20.15 -0.53
N GLU A 217 20.24 18.97 -0.21
CA GLU A 217 20.98 17.69 -0.19
C GLU A 217 20.58 16.73 -1.31
N ALA A 218 19.34 16.81 -1.79
CA ALA A 218 18.79 15.87 -2.76
C ALA A 218 17.71 16.49 -3.65
N VAL A 219 17.55 15.89 -4.82
CA VAL A 219 16.44 16.05 -5.75
C VAL A 219 15.69 14.71 -5.77
N THR A 220 14.54 14.64 -5.12
CA THR A 220 13.70 13.43 -5.10
C THR A 220 12.62 13.55 -6.17
N ILE A 221 12.53 12.54 -7.03
CA ILE A 221 11.63 12.53 -8.17
C ILE A 221 10.62 11.41 -7.97
N TYR A 222 9.34 11.79 -7.95
CA TYR A 222 8.21 10.88 -7.90
C TYR A 222 7.55 10.89 -9.26
N TRP A 223 7.58 9.76 -9.95
CA TRP A 223 7.02 9.65 -11.29
C TRP A 223 6.09 8.44 -11.34
N THR A 224 4.88 8.70 -11.82
CA THR A 224 3.85 7.68 -12.00
C THR A 224 3.42 7.56 -13.45
N SER A 225 2.82 6.43 -13.78
CA SER A 225 2.08 6.23 -15.01
C SER A 225 0.64 5.82 -14.70
N GLY A 226 -0.27 5.98 -15.66
CA GLY A 226 -1.64 5.52 -15.55
C GLY A 226 -2.06 4.69 -16.76
N TYR A 227 -2.98 3.74 -16.60
CA TYR A 227 -3.59 3.11 -17.79
C TYR A 227 -4.36 4.12 -18.63
N PHE A 228 -5.00 5.06 -17.92
CA PHE A 228 -5.84 6.08 -18.47
C PHE A 228 -5.41 7.39 -17.88
N VAL A 229 -4.72 8.20 -18.66
CA VAL A 229 -4.34 9.56 -18.22
C VAL A 229 -5.59 10.44 -18.01
N ASN A 230 -6.81 9.98 -18.39
CA ASN A 230 -8.04 10.77 -18.28
C ASN A 230 -9.36 10.02 -17.93
N ASP A 231 -9.60 8.76 -18.35
CA ASP A 231 -10.88 8.06 -18.08
C ASP A 231 -10.71 6.53 -17.94
N PRO A 232 -11.09 5.89 -16.81
CA PRO A 232 -11.04 4.43 -16.65
C PRO A 232 -11.95 3.71 -17.66
N PRO A 233 -11.68 2.43 -17.99
CA PRO A 233 -12.50 1.70 -18.93
C PRO A 233 -13.88 1.46 -18.30
N ALA A 234 -14.93 1.54 -19.11
CA ALA A 234 -16.31 1.49 -18.61
C ALA A 234 -16.74 0.10 -18.11
N ASP A 235 -15.96 -0.96 -18.41
CA ASP A 235 -16.31 -2.34 -18.10
C ASP A 235 -15.06 -3.11 -17.61
N ASP A 236 -15.21 -3.88 -16.52
CA ASP A 236 -14.24 -4.82 -15.94
C ASP A 236 -14.03 -6.06 -16.85
N ASP A 237 -13.82 -5.86 -18.16
CA ASP A 237 -13.47 -6.97 -19.03
C ASP A 237 -12.13 -7.55 -18.55
N ASP A 238 -12.10 -8.86 -18.27
CA ASP A 238 -10.95 -9.63 -17.82
C ASP A 238 -9.74 -9.42 -18.76
N LEU A 239 -8.96 -8.36 -18.51
CA LEU A 239 -7.73 -8.11 -19.23
C LEU A 239 -6.71 -9.14 -18.73
N ALA A 240 -6.69 -10.29 -19.39
CA ALA A 240 -5.64 -11.28 -19.23
C ALA A 240 -4.33 -10.70 -19.78
N TRP A 241 -3.67 -9.86 -18.96
CA TRP A 241 -2.41 -9.25 -19.32
C TRP A 241 -1.31 -10.31 -19.32
N THR A 242 -0.69 -10.51 -20.47
CA THR A 242 0.66 -11.06 -20.51
C THR A 242 1.63 -9.93 -20.20
N CYS A 243 2.61 -10.16 -19.32
CA CYS A 243 3.65 -9.21 -18.96
C CYS A 243 4.95 -9.60 -19.69
N PRO A 244 5.12 -9.26 -20.99
CA PRO A 244 6.32 -9.64 -21.74
C PRO A 244 7.58 -8.87 -21.27
N GLY A 245 7.43 -7.92 -20.35
CA GLY A 245 8.44 -6.97 -19.85
C GLY A 245 7.91 -5.54 -19.96
N ASN A 246 8.67 -4.57 -19.45
CA ASN A 246 8.30 -3.15 -19.50
C ASN A 246 9.39 -2.35 -20.23
N PRO A 247 9.16 -1.80 -21.43
CA PRO A 247 10.16 -1.01 -22.13
C PRO A 247 10.48 0.29 -21.39
N SER A 248 11.72 0.77 -21.50
CA SER A 248 12.18 2.03 -20.93
C SER A 248 12.06 3.19 -21.94
N VAL A 249 11.81 4.39 -21.45
CA VAL A 249 11.89 5.64 -22.24
C VAL A 249 12.83 6.65 -21.57
N THR A 250 13.37 7.60 -22.34
CA THR A 250 14.14 8.72 -21.77
C THR A 250 13.29 9.98 -21.74
N ARG A 251 13.21 10.62 -20.57
CA ARG A 251 12.53 11.89 -20.35
C ARG A 251 13.43 12.89 -19.65
N THR A 252 13.16 14.17 -19.88
CA THR A 252 13.92 15.26 -19.25
C THR A 252 13.11 15.86 -18.11
N VAL A 253 13.72 16.00 -16.94
CA VAL A 253 13.20 16.78 -15.81
C VAL A 253 13.98 18.08 -15.69
N THR A 254 13.29 19.21 -15.61
CA THR A 254 13.92 20.52 -15.40
C THR A 254 14.00 20.83 -13.90
N LEU A 255 15.18 21.24 -13.44
CA LEU A 255 15.43 21.65 -12.05
C LEU A 255 15.29 23.17 -11.89
N GLY A 256 15.00 23.62 -10.67
CA GLY A 256 14.99 25.04 -10.30
C GLY A 256 16.37 25.69 -10.29
N GLY A 257 17.45 24.89 -10.25
CA GLY A 257 18.83 25.33 -10.32
C GLY A 257 19.81 24.17 -10.57
N PRO A 258 21.12 24.46 -10.71
CA PRO A 258 22.14 23.44 -11.01
C PRO A 258 22.15 22.32 -9.96
N LEU A 259 22.31 21.06 -10.39
CA LEU A 259 22.29 19.89 -9.51
C LEU A 259 23.29 20.01 -8.34
N GLY A 260 24.48 20.51 -8.59
CA GLY A 260 25.54 20.64 -7.59
C GLY A 260 25.96 19.28 -7.03
N ASP A 261 26.11 19.21 -5.71
CA ASP A 261 26.45 17.98 -4.99
C ASP A 261 25.21 17.16 -4.57
N ARG A 262 24.01 17.57 -4.99
CA ARG A 262 22.75 16.94 -4.58
C ARG A 262 22.64 15.54 -5.14
N THR A 263 22.08 14.63 -4.35
CA THR A 263 21.76 13.26 -4.81
C THR A 263 20.48 13.27 -5.63
N VAL A 264 20.40 12.44 -6.68
CA VAL A 264 19.14 12.24 -7.42
C VAL A 264 18.49 10.97 -6.91
N LEU A 265 17.29 11.10 -6.33
CA LEU A 265 16.58 10.01 -5.67
C LEU A 265 15.30 9.62 -6.42
N ASP A 266 15.04 8.32 -6.51
CA ASP A 266 13.78 7.75 -6.97
C ASP A 266 12.83 7.56 -5.78
N GLY A 267 11.76 8.36 -5.76
CA GLY A 267 10.75 8.35 -4.72
C GLY A 267 9.70 7.24 -4.85
N SER A 268 9.79 6.36 -5.86
CA SER A 268 8.86 5.25 -6.05
C SER A 268 9.04 4.09 -5.05
N VAL A 269 10.08 4.16 -4.22
CA VAL A 269 10.46 3.18 -3.21
C VAL A 269 10.62 3.85 -1.86
N TRP A 270 10.53 3.04 -0.80
CA TRP A 270 10.82 3.48 0.54
C TRP A 270 11.94 2.64 1.19
N PRO A 271 12.98 3.30 1.73
CA PRO A 271 13.34 4.71 1.52
C PRO A 271 13.62 5.02 0.04
N ALA A 272 13.64 6.30 -0.32
CA ALA A 272 14.01 6.71 -1.68
C ALA A 272 15.45 6.31 -2.00
N GLU A 273 15.71 5.84 -3.22
CA GLU A 273 16.99 5.27 -3.62
C GLU A 273 17.78 6.20 -4.57
N ASP A 274 19.11 6.26 -4.43
CA ASP A 274 19.97 6.96 -5.39
C ASP A 274 19.93 6.27 -6.76
N VAL A 275 19.70 7.07 -7.80
CA VAL A 275 19.59 6.60 -9.18
C VAL A 275 20.70 7.10 -10.09
N ARG A 276 21.68 7.82 -9.55
CA ARG A 276 22.87 8.18 -10.33
C ARG A 276 23.63 6.92 -10.72
N ASP A 277 24.16 6.94 -11.93
CA ASP A 277 24.90 5.82 -12.53
C ASP A 277 24.07 4.52 -12.65
N ARG A 278 22.75 4.58 -12.37
CA ARG A 278 21.82 3.45 -12.50
C ARG A 278 21.25 3.42 -13.91
N GLU A 279 21.54 2.35 -14.63
CA GLU A 279 20.76 1.95 -15.80
C GLU A 279 19.55 1.14 -15.34
N VAL A 280 18.38 1.41 -15.90
CA VAL A 280 17.17 0.68 -15.52
C VAL A 280 17.08 -0.57 -16.38
N ASP A 281 17.18 -1.75 -15.76
CA ASP A 281 17.00 -3.01 -16.48
C ASP A 281 15.50 -3.32 -16.63
N PRO A 282 14.93 -3.27 -17.85
CA PRO A 282 13.51 -3.53 -18.08
C PRO A 282 13.10 -4.99 -17.82
N SER A 283 14.06 -5.91 -17.65
CA SER A 283 13.78 -7.34 -17.44
C SER A 283 13.52 -7.73 -15.98
N HIS A 284 13.73 -6.81 -15.04
CA HIS A 284 13.52 -7.03 -13.61
C HIS A 284 12.14 -6.57 -13.09
N PHE A 285 11.22 -6.24 -13.99
CA PHE A 285 9.88 -5.73 -13.68
C PHE A 285 8.78 -6.54 -14.37
#